data_AF-A0A7W6BWI4-F1
#
_entry.id   AF-A0A7W6BWI4-F1
#
_cell.length_a   1.000
_cell.length_b   1.000
_cell.length_c   1.000
_cell.angle_alpha   90.00
_cell.angle_beta   90.00
_cell.angle_gamma   90.00
#
_symmetry.space_group_name_H-M   'P 1'
#
loop_
_entity.id
_entity.type
_entity.pdbx_description
1 polymer ?
#
loop_
_entity_poly.entity_id
_entity_poly.type
_entity_poly.pdbx_seq_one_letter_code
_entity_poly.pdbx_strand_id
1 'polypeptide(L)'
;MHNYLDFEKPVADLDSQIIELKKIGDTEGRIDVSEDIQRLETRSAEALADLYRKLTPWQKTQVARHPDRPHCTDYLAQLVTEFTPLAGDRYFAEDHAIIAGFGRFKGRPVAVIGQEKGSDTQTRLKHNFGMARPEGYRKAVRIMEMAERFGLPVVTLVDTAGAYPGIGAEERGQAEAIARSTQVCLGLSVPLVSLIIGEGGSGGAIAIAAANRVLMMEHAIYSVISPEAGASILWRDSSRAKDVAQAMKITAQDLKGFGVIDEIVSEPTGGAHRSRERAIETAGARIEAALGELSALSGDELKRQRREKFLAIGRELKV
;
A
#
# COMPACT_ATOMS: atom_id res chain seq x y z
N MET A 1 15.67 -4.90 -16.81
CA MET A 1 16.24 -5.92 -15.91
C MET A 1 15.45 -5.81 -14.62
N HIS A 2 14.84 -6.89 -14.15
CA HIS A 2 14.06 -6.85 -12.92
C HIS A 2 15.01 -6.85 -11.72
N ASN A 3 14.67 -6.08 -10.68
CA ASN A 3 15.25 -6.31 -9.37
C ASN A 3 14.60 -7.58 -8.81
N TYR A 4 15.40 -8.59 -8.49
CA TYR A 4 14.90 -9.85 -7.93
C TYR A 4 15.12 -9.84 -6.42
N LEU A 5 14.15 -10.38 -5.68
CA LEU A 5 14.29 -10.68 -4.27
C LEU A 5 15.08 -11.98 -4.08
N ASP A 6 15.72 -12.16 -2.93
CA ASP A 6 16.58 -13.33 -2.66
C ASP A 6 15.87 -14.67 -2.92
N PHE A 7 14.59 -14.77 -2.58
CA PHE A 7 13.81 -15.99 -2.79
C PHE A 7 13.40 -16.23 -4.25
N GLU A 8 13.55 -15.23 -5.12
CA GLU A 8 13.30 -15.32 -6.56
C GLU A 8 14.55 -15.73 -7.35
N LYS A 9 15.69 -15.98 -6.69
CA LYS A 9 16.93 -16.41 -7.33
C LYS A 9 16.74 -17.58 -8.33
N PRO A 10 15.96 -18.63 -8.06
CA PRO A 10 15.72 -19.69 -9.05
C PRO A 10 15.07 -19.20 -10.34
N VAL A 11 14.23 -18.16 -10.27
CA VAL A 11 13.61 -17.51 -11.44
C VAL A 11 14.64 -16.61 -12.14
N ALA A 12 15.44 -15.86 -11.37
CA ALA A 12 16.50 -15.01 -11.91
C ALA A 12 17.55 -15.80 -12.71
N ASP A 13 17.90 -16.99 -12.26
CA ASP A 13 18.84 -17.89 -12.95
C ASP A 13 18.27 -18.37 -14.29
N LEU A 14 16.97 -18.72 -14.35
CA LEU A 14 16.28 -19.08 -15.58
C LEU A 14 16.18 -17.90 -16.55
N ASP A 15 15.82 -16.72 -16.06
CA ASP A 15 15.73 -15.49 -16.86
C ASP A 15 17.10 -15.09 -17.44
N SER A 16 18.18 -15.31 -16.68
CA SER A 16 19.56 -15.09 -17.16
C SER A 16 19.93 -16.03 -18.30
N GLN A 17 19.59 -17.32 -18.18
CA GLN A 17 19.80 -18.31 -19.26
C GLN A 17 19.00 -17.95 -20.52
N ILE A 18 17.76 -17.47 -20.36
CA ILE A 18 16.93 -17.00 -21.48
C ILE A 18 17.61 -15.82 -22.20
N ILE A 19 18.13 -14.85 -21.44
CA ILE A 19 18.83 -13.69 -22.00
C ILE A 19 20.10 -14.11 -22.76
N GLU A 20 20.88 -15.05 -22.21
CA GLU A 20 22.09 -15.56 -22.86
C GLU A 20 21.76 -16.30 -24.16
N LEU A 21 20.76 -17.18 -24.15
CA LEU A 21 20.33 -17.90 -25.35
C LEU A 21 19.78 -16.96 -26.43
N LYS A 22 19.01 -15.94 -26.06
CA LYS A 22 18.55 -14.90 -27.00
C LYS A 22 19.73 -14.20 -27.68
N LYS A 23 20.77 -13.85 -26.92
CA LYS A 23 22.00 -13.25 -27.49
C LYS A 23 22.72 -14.20 -28.46
N ILE A 24 22.82 -15.49 -28.13
CA ILE A 24 23.46 -16.48 -29.01
C ILE A 24 22.68 -16.61 -30.33
N GLY A 25 21.35 -16.70 -30.25
CA GLY A 25 20.47 -16.75 -31.42
C GLY A 25 20.63 -15.53 -32.34
N ASP A 26 20.73 -14.33 -31.75
CA ASP A 26 20.92 -13.08 -32.49
C ASP A 26 22.32 -12.94 -33.13
N THR A 27 23.35 -13.50 -32.50
CA THR A 27 24.76 -13.28 -32.90
C THR A 27 25.30 -14.37 -33.84
N GLU A 28 24.87 -15.62 -33.68
CA GLU A 28 25.47 -16.76 -34.37
C GLU A 28 24.65 -17.30 -35.55
N GLY A 29 23.37 -16.90 -35.69
CA GLY A 29 22.51 -17.07 -36.88
C GLY A 29 22.37 -18.48 -37.49
N ARG A 30 23.02 -19.50 -36.90
CA ARG A 30 23.17 -20.87 -37.41
C ARG A 30 22.58 -21.92 -36.47
N ILE A 31 22.20 -21.54 -35.25
CA ILE A 31 21.61 -22.43 -34.25
C ILE A 31 20.20 -21.89 -33.94
N ASP A 32 19.18 -22.68 -34.29
CA ASP A 32 17.81 -22.40 -33.88
C ASP A 32 17.64 -22.77 -32.40
N VAL A 33 17.61 -21.74 -31.55
CA VAL A 33 17.42 -21.86 -30.10
C VAL A 33 15.99 -21.50 -29.67
N SER A 34 15.07 -21.33 -30.63
CA SER A 34 13.72 -20.81 -30.37
C SER A 34 12.91 -21.74 -29.45
N GLU A 35 12.98 -23.06 -29.68
CA GLU A 35 12.30 -24.05 -28.84
C GLU A 35 12.87 -24.08 -27.42
N ASP A 36 14.19 -23.98 -27.28
CA ASP A 36 14.85 -23.96 -25.97
C ASP A 36 14.49 -22.70 -25.17
N ILE A 37 14.44 -21.54 -25.85
CA ILE A 37 13.98 -20.27 -25.26
C ILE A 37 12.53 -20.41 -24.78
N GLN A 38 11.62 -20.90 -25.63
CA GLN A 38 10.21 -21.04 -25.27
C GLN A 38 10.00 -22.00 -24.09
N ARG A 39 10.76 -23.09 -24.05
CA ARG A 39 10.73 -24.05 -22.94
C ARG A 39 11.22 -23.41 -21.64
N LEU A 40 12.30 -22.63 -21.68
CA LEU A 40 12.82 -21.92 -20.51
C LEU A 40 11.87 -20.80 -20.05
N GLU A 41 11.27 -20.05 -20.96
CA GLU A 41 10.27 -19.02 -20.64
C GLU A 41 9.06 -19.63 -19.94
N THR A 42 8.55 -20.76 -20.44
CA THR A 42 7.46 -21.50 -19.80
C THR A 42 7.85 -21.95 -18.39
N ARG A 43 9.03 -22.56 -18.24
CA ARG A 43 9.54 -23.01 -16.95
C ARG A 43 9.76 -21.86 -15.96
N SER A 44 10.25 -20.71 -16.42
CA SER A 44 10.43 -19.51 -15.60
C SER A 44 9.08 -18.98 -15.11
N ALA A 45 8.09 -18.88 -16.00
CA ALA A 45 6.74 -18.44 -15.67
C ALA A 45 6.05 -19.38 -14.66
N GLU A 46 6.15 -20.70 -14.85
CA GLU A 46 5.62 -21.69 -13.91
C GLU A 46 6.30 -21.62 -12.55
N ALA A 47 7.64 -21.55 -12.53
CA ALA A 47 8.41 -21.44 -11.29
C ALA A 47 8.05 -20.16 -10.51
N LEU A 48 7.88 -19.03 -11.20
CA LEU A 48 7.44 -17.78 -10.60
C LEU A 48 6.03 -17.89 -10.02
N ALA A 49 5.09 -18.47 -10.78
CA ALA A 49 3.71 -18.64 -10.34
C ALA A 49 3.61 -19.55 -9.10
N ASP A 50 4.35 -20.65 -9.09
CA ASP A 50 4.38 -21.59 -7.96
C ASP A 50 5.03 -20.99 -6.72
N LEU A 51 6.10 -20.21 -6.90
CA LEU A 51 6.76 -19.46 -5.83
C LEU A 51 5.80 -18.44 -5.20
N TYR A 52 5.13 -17.63 -6.03
CA TYR A 52 4.24 -16.58 -5.55
C TYR A 52 2.96 -17.11 -4.90
N ARG A 53 2.47 -18.28 -5.33
CA ARG A 53 1.34 -18.96 -4.68
C ARG A 53 1.64 -19.39 -3.23
N LYS A 54 2.92 -19.60 -2.90
CA LYS A 54 3.38 -20.17 -1.62
C LYS A 54 4.15 -19.16 -0.76
N LEU A 55 4.06 -17.86 -1.04
CA LEU A 55 4.80 -16.86 -0.27
C LEU A 55 4.42 -16.91 1.21
N THR A 56 5.45 -17.00 2.04
CA THR A 56 5.33 -16.79 3.48
C THR A 56 5.05 -15.31 3.79
N PRO A 57 4.51 -14.97 4.98
CA PRO A 57 4.30 -13.59 5.42
C PRO A 57 5.56 -12.72 5.34
N TRP A 58 6.74 -13.29 5.63
CA TRP A 58 8.00 -12.58 5.48
C TRP A 58 8.36 -12.29 4.02
N GLN A 59 8.17 -13.26 3.12
CA GLN A 59 8.41 -13.02 1.70
C GLN A 59 7.42 -11.98 1.14
N LYS A 60 6.16 -11.98 1.59
CA LYS A 60 5.21 -10.89 1.27
C LYS A 60 5.67 -9.54 1.81
N THR A 61 6.24 -9.50 3.02
CA THR A 61 6.88 -8.29 3.57
C THR A 61 8.00 -7.78 2.65
N GLN A 62 8.83 -8.66 2.11
CA GLN A 62 9.87 -8.29 1.14
C GLN A 62 9.27 -7.76 -0.18
N VAL A 63 8.16 -8.35 -0.67
CA VAL A 63 7.44 -7.85 -1.85
C VAL A 63 6.78 -6.50 -1.59
N ALA A 64 6.21 -6.27 -0.40
CA ALA A 64 5.63 -4.98 0.01
C ALA A 64 6.70 -3.87 0.08
N ARG A 65 7.94 -4.23 0.38
CA ARG A 65 9.10 -3.33 0.49
C ARG A 65 9.96 -3.28 -0.79
N HIS A 66 9.49 -3.92 -1.86
CA HIS A 66 10.25 -4.02 -3.10
C HIS A 66 10.54 -2.60 -3.65
N PRO A 67 11.79 -2.30 -4.07
CA PRO A 67 12.17 -0.95 -4.51
C PRO A 67 11.36 -0.44 -5.72
N ASP A 68 10.93 -1.34 -6.59
CA ASP A 68 10.12 -1.01 -7.78
C ASP A 68 8.60 -1.13 -7.54
N ARG A 69 8.16 -1.34 -6.29
CA ARG A 69 6.73 -1.38 -5.98
C ARG A 69 6.12 0.00 -6.26
N PRO A 70 4.95 0.09 -6.94
CA PRO A 70 4.31 1.37 -7.18
C PRO A 70 3.98 2.12 -5.88
N HIS A 71 4.32 3.41 -5.83
CA HIS A 71 4.03 4.33 -4.72
C HIS A 71 2.87 5.27 -5.08
N CYS A 72 2.44 6.10 -4.11
CA CYS A 72 1.29 6.98 -4.25
C CYS A 72 1.30 7.82 -5.53
N THR A 73 2.46 8.38 -5.93
CA THR A 73 2.56 9.17 -7.17
C THR A 73 2.22 8.37 -8.42
N ASP A 74 2.52 7.07 -8.47
CA ASP A 74 2.23 6.23 -9.63
C ASP A 74 0.72 5.99 -9.77
N TYR A 75 0.06 5.66 -8.65
CA TYR A 75 -1.40 5.52 -8.62
C TYR A 75 -2.10 6.82 -8.98
N LEU A 76 -1.62 7.96 -8.47
CA LEU A 76 -2.16 9.28 -8.82
C LEU A 76 -2.02 9.56 -10.33
N ALA A 77 -0.83 9.35 -10.89
CA ALA A 77 -0.54 9.64 -12.29
C ALA A 77 -1.42 8.82 -13.26
N GLN A 78 -1.75 7.58 -12.89
CA GLN A 78 -2.53 6.70 -13.76
C GLN A 78 -4.05 6.75 -13.49
N LEU A 79 -4.49 6.98 -12.24
CA LEU A 79 -5.91 6.88 -11.88
C LEU A 79 -6.63 8.21 -11.74
N VAL A 80 -5.90 9.32 -11.56
CA VAL A 80 -6.49 10.61 -11.20
C VAL A 80 -6.12 11.67 -12.23
N THR A 81 -7.12 12.17 -12.96
CA THR A 81 -6.97 13.30 -13.88
C THR A 81 -7.25 14.62 -13.17
N GLU A 82 -6.77 15.74 -13.73
CA GLU A 82 -6.98 17.09 -13.17
C GLU A 82 -6.54 17.22 -11.70
N PHE A 83 -5.54 16.44 -11.27
CA PHE A 83 -5.09 16.45 -9.89
C PHE A 83 -4.42 17.78 -9.54
N THR A 84 -5.00 18.47 -8.56
CA THR A 84 -4.48 19.70 -7.97
C THR A 84 -3.95 19.41 -6.57
N PRO A 85 -2.62 19.30 -6.39
CA PRO A 85 -2.03 19.10 -5.07
C PRO A 85 -2.22 20.34 -4.19
N LEU A 86 -2.54 20.12 -2.91
CA LEU A 86 -2.76 21.18 -1.92
C LEU A 86 -1.79 21.02 -0.73
N ALA A 87 -0.85 21.95 -0.62
CA ALA A 87 0.17 21.95 0.40
C ALA A 87 -0.27 22.60 1.74
N GLY A 88 0.45 22.25 2.80
CA GLY A 88 0.44 22.86 4.12
C GLY A 88 -0.69 22.36 5.03
N ASP A 89 -0.42 22.31 6.32
CA ASP A 89 -1.42 22.03 7.36
C ASP A 89 -2.11 23.30 7.88
N ARG A 90 -1.57 24.50 7.59
CA ARG A 90 -1.95 25.82 8.11
C ARG A 90 -1.58 26.08 9.57
N TYR A 91 -0.74 25.23 10.16
CA TYR A 91 -0.25 25.38 11.54
C TYR A 91 1.26 25.46 11.61
N PHE A 92 1.97 24.61 10.86
CA PHE A 92 3.42 24.47 10.98
C PHE A 92 4.12 24.42 9.62
N ALA A 93 3.82 23.43 8.78
CA ALA A 93 4.59 23.19 7.56
C ALA A 93 3.82 22.38 6.50
N GLU A 94 4.44 22.25 5.34
CA GLU A 94 4.12 21.20 4.37
C GLU A 94 4.95 19.95 4.68
N ASP A 95 4.29 18.82 4.90
CA ASP A 95 4.94 17.52 5.03
C ASP A 95 4.87 16.76 3.72
N HIS A 96 6.01 16.57 3.07
CA HIS A 96 6.08 15.88 1.79
C HIS A 96 5.80 14.38 1.88
N ALA A 97 5.85 13.75 3.07
CA ALA A 97 5.49 12.34 3.23
C ALA A 97 4.02 12.06 2.94
N ILE A 98 3.16 13.08 2.96
CA ILE A 98 1.75 13.00 2.56
C ILE A 98 1.53 13.79 1.28
N ILE A 99 1.05 13.17 0.21
CA ILE A 99 0.51 13.88 -0.96
C ILE A 99 -0.99 13.98 -0.77
N ALA A 100 -1.55 15.18 -0.93
CA ALA A 100 -2.99 15.37 -0.81
C ALA A 100 -3.52 16.46 -1.74
N GLY A 101 -4.74 16.29 -2.24
CA GLY A 101 -5.34 17.23 -3.19
C GLY A 101 -6.69 16.77 -3.70
N PHE A 102 -7.20 17.46 -4.71
CA PHE A 102 -8.46 17.13 -5.40
C PHE A 102 -8.17 16.78 -6.85
N GLY A 103 -8.94 15.87 -7.41
CA GLY A 103 -8.87 15.53 -8.83
C GLY A 103 -10.10 14.76 -9.26
N ARG A 104 -10.01 14.14 -10.42
CA ARG A 104 -11.06 13.31 -11.00
C ARG A 104 -10.61 11.86 -11.10
N PHE A 105 -11.32 11.00 -10.38
CA PHE A 105 -11.17 9.55 -10.50
C PHE A 105 -12.28 9.04 -11.41
N LYS A 106 -11.92 8.56 -12.61
CA LYS A 106 -12.88 8.17 -13.66
C LYS A 106 -13.97 9.23 -13.91
N GLY A 107 -13.56 10.49 -13.99
CA GLY A 107 -14.43 11.64 -14.20
C GLY A 107 -15.12 12.17 -12.93
N ARG A 108 -15.20 11.39 -11.85
CA ARG A 108 -15.82 11.77 -10.58
C ARG A 108 -14.87 12.62 -9.73
N PRO A 109 -15.31 13.80 -9.22
CA PRO A 109 -14.49 14.60 -8.32
C PRO A 109 -14.26 13.87 -6.99
N VAL A 110 -13.01 13.77 -6.57
CA VAL A 110 -12.59 13.10 -5.32
C VAL A 110 -11.49 13.89 -4.64
N ALA A 111 -11.42 13.77 -3.31
CA ALA A 111 -10.22 14.10 -2.55
C ALA A 111 -9.31 12.87 -2.48
N VAL A 112 -8.02 13.05 -2.70
CA VAL A 112 -7.03 11.97 -2.61
C VAL A 112 -5.96 12.34 -1.59
N ILE A 113 -5.60 11.39 -0.72
CA ILE A 113 -4.58 11.54 0.31
C ILE A 113 -3.72 10.27 0.30
N GLY A 114 -2.41 10.37 0.17
CA GLY A 114 -1.56 9.18 0.22
C GLY A 114 -0.19 9.42 0.81
N GLN A 115 0.40 8.36 1.31
CA GLN A 115 1.79 8.39 1.79
C GLN A 115 2.73 8.13 0.62
N GLU A 116 3.71 9.00 0.44
CA GLU A 116 4.69 8.89 -0.64
C GLU A 116 6.05 8.50 -0.07
N LYS A 117 6.64 7.41 -0.58
CA LYS A 117 7.95 6.94 -0.11
C LYS A 117 9.12 7.52 -0.88
N GLY A 118 8.95 7.80 -2.17
CA GLY A 118 10.03 8.10 -3.12
C GLY A 118 10.63 6.84 -3.75
N SER A 119 10.94 6.94 -5.04
CA SER A 119 11.47 5.85 -5.87
C SER A 119 13.01 5.83 -5.98
N ASP A 120 13.67 6.91 -5.58
CA ASP A 120 15.14 7.05 -5.58
C ASP A 120 15.63 7.67 -4.26
N THR A 121 16.94 7.73 -4.05
CA THR A 121 17.52 8.25 -2.80
C THR A 121 17.12 9.70 -2.51
N GLN A 122 17.10 10.57 -3.52
CA GLN A 122 16.77 11.98 -3.32
C GLN A 122 15.29 12.16 -2.99
N THR A 123 14.41 11.48 -3.73
CA THR A 123 12.97 11.53 -3.48
C THR A 123 12.61 10.87 -2.15
N ARG A 124 13.27 9.77 -1.76
CA ARG A 124 13.08 9.15 -0.44
C ARG A 124 13.43 10.07 0.72
N LEU A 125 14.54 10.79 0.63
CA LEU A 125 14.91 11.78 1.64
C LEU A 125 13.89 12.93 1.69
N LYS A 126 13.45 13.44 0.53
CA LYS A 126 12.43 14.50 0.44
C LYS A 126 11.12 14.08 1.11
N HIS A 127 10.66 12.86 0.83
CA HIS A 127 9.39 12.33 1.31
C HIS A 127 9.51 11.60 2.66
N ASN A 128 10.68 11.69 3.31
CA ASN A 128 10.96 11.02 4.58
C ASN A 128 10.59 9.53 4.59
N PHE A 129 10.83 8.84 3.46
CA PHE A 129 10.48 7.43 3.27
C PHE A 129 9.00 7.11 3.56
N GLY A 130 8.09 8.08 3.35
CA GLY A 130 6.66 7.94 3.63
C GLY A 130 6.30 7.98 5.12
N MET A 131 7.26 8.30 5.99
CA MET A 131 7.02 8.46 7.43
C MET A 131 6.56 9.88 7.72
N ALA A 132 5.24 10.07 7.87
CA ALA A 132 4.68 11.38 8.14
C ALA A 132 5.00 11.89 9.56
N ARG A 133 5.19 13.20 9.63
CA ARG A 133 5.26 14.01 10.85
C ARG A 133 3.84 14.50 11.22
N PRO A 134 3.66 15.13 12.40
CA PRO A 134 2.32 15.54 12.85
C PRO A 134 1.63 16.48 11.84
N GLU A 135 2.37 17.42 11.27
CA GLU A 135 1.93 18.32 10.20
C GLU A 135 1.36 17.58 8.96
N GLY A 136 1.87 16.39 8.61
CA GLY A 136 1.31 15.57 7.53
C GLY A 136 -0.10 15.06 7.83
N TYR A 137 -0.34 14.58 9.05
CA TYR A 137 -1.67 14.14 9.48
C TYR A 137 -2.64 15.31 9.64
N ARG A 138 -2.18 16.48 10.12
CA ARG A 138 -3.00 17.71 10.16
C ARG A 138 -3.38 18.18 8.76
N LYS A 139 -2.47 18.06 7.78
CA LYS A 139 -2.79 18.30 6.37
C LYS A 139 -3.84 17.32 5.86
N ALA A 140 -3.73 16.03 6.17
CA ALA A 140 -4.74 15.04 5.81
C ALA A 140 -6.13 15.41 6.38
N VAL A 141 -6.20 15.80 7.66
CA VAL A 141 -7.42 16.32 8.31
C VAL A 141 -8.00 17.50 7.53
N ARG A 142 -7.19 18.50 7.19
CA ARG A 142 -7.63 19.68 6.44
C ARG A 142 -8.28 19.31 5.11
N ILE A 143 -7.72 18.32 4.41
CA ILE A 143 -8.23 17.86 3.11
C ILE A 143 -9.52 17.05 3.28
N MET A 144 -9.58 16.19 4.29
CA MET A 144 -10.79 15.43 4.64
C MET A 144 -11.96 16.36 5.02
N GLU A 145 -11.73 17.37 5.86
CA GLU A 145 -12.76 18.35 6.24
C GLU A 145 -13.21 19.20 5.05
N MET A 146 -12.30 19.49 4.11
CA MET A 146 -12.67 20.17 2.87
C MET A 146 -13.51 19.28 1.94
N ALA A 147 -13.15 17.99 1.83
CA ALA A 147 -13.94 17.02 1.08
C ALA A 147 -15.36 16.88 1.66
N GLU A 148 -15.50 16.81 2.99
CA GLU A 148 -16.81 16.76 3.65
C GLU A 148 -17.66 18.00 3.37
N ARG A 149 -17.08 19.21 3.45
CA ARG A 149 -17.80 20.46 3.13
C ARG A 149 -18.34 20.51 1.70
N PHE A 150 -17.64 19.88 0.76
CA PHE A 150 -18.05 19.84 -0.65
C PHE A 150 -18.79 18.56 -1.04
N GLY A 151 -19.06 17.66 -0.08
CA GLY A 151 -19.73 16.38 -0.36
C GLY A 151 -18.92 15.45 -1.27
N LEU A 152 -17.59 15.56 -1.27
CA LEU A 152 -16.71 14.78 -2.14
C LEU A 152 -16.23 13.50 -1.45
N PRO A 153 -16.21 12.35 -2.14
CA PRO A 153 -15.58 11.15 -1.63
C PRO A 153 -14.09 11.34 -1.38
N VAL A 154 -13.56 10.56 -0.44
CA VAL A 154 -12.14 10.52 -0.10
C VAL A 154 -11.56 9.15 -0.47
N VAL A 155 -10.44 9.15 -1.17
CA VAL A 155 -9.63 7.96 -1.44
C VAL A 155 -8.30 8.11 -0.73
N THR A 156 -7.88 7.11 0.04
CA THR A 156 -6.56 7.11 0.68
C THR A 156 -5.65 5.98 0.19
N LEU A 157 -4.37 6.30 0.00
CA LEU A 157 -3.35 5.36 -0.45
C LEU A 157 -2.29 5.20 0.64
N VAL A 158 -2.25 4.03 1.28
CA VAL A 158 -1.41 3.79 2.46
C VAL A 158 -0.13 3.05 2.07
N ASP A 159 1.00 3.68 2.34
CA ASP A 159 2.34 3.13 2.13
C ASP A 159 3.37 3.76 3.07
N THR A 160 3.40 3.28 4.30
CA THR A 160 4.29 3.79 5.33
C THR A 160 4.77 2.66 6.23
N ALA A 161 6.06 2.68 6.61
CA ALA A 161 6.57 1.81 7.66
C ALA A 161 6.11 2.27 9.07
N GLY A 162 5.56 3.48 9.18
CA GLY A 162 5.05 4.07 10.42
C GLY A 162 5.15 5.58 10.43
N ALA A 163 4.57 6.21 11.44
CA ALA A 163 4.77 7.63 11.70
C ALA A 163 6.24 7.90 12.07
N TYR A 164 6.76 9.07 11.71
CA TYR A 164 8.17 9.41 11.97
C TYR A 164 8.47 9.48 13.47
N PRO A 165 9.38 8.64 14.02
CA PRO A 165 9.64 8.56 15.46
C PRO A 165 10.79 9.50 15.87
N GLY A 166 10.61 10.81 15.67
CA GLY A 166 11.64 11.83 15.95
C GLY A 166 11.25 12.81 17.05
N ILE A 167 12.25 13.40 17.71
CA ILE A 167 12.06 14.39 18.80
C ILE A 167 11.08 15.50 18.39
N GLY A 168 11.30 16.13 17.25
CA GLY A 168 10.42 17.19 16.77
C GLY A 168 8.99 16.71 16.45
N ALA A 169 8.81 15.43 16.08
CA ALA A 169 7.46 14.88 15.89
C ALA A 169 6.74 14.73 17.24
N GLU A 170 7.44 14.28 18.27
CA GLU A 170 6.90 14.19 19.63
C GLU A 170 6.56 15.58 20.20
N GLU A 171 7.48 16.55 20.11
CA GLU A 171 7.26 17.94 20.56
C GLU A 171 6.05 18.59 19.90
N ARG A 172 5.75 18.22 18.65
CA ARG A 172 4.62 18.73 17.87
C ARG A 172 3.36 17.86 17.98
N GLY A 173 3.35 16.82 18.82
CA GLY A 173 2.16 16.03 19.12
C GLY A 173 1.82 14.97 18.07
N GLN A 174 2.76 14.06 17.76
CA GLN A 174 2.53 12.94 16.84
C GLN A 174 1.31 12.07 17.22
N ALA A 175 1.20 11.72 18.51
CA ALA A 175 0.07 10.95 19.00
C ALA A 175 -1.28 11.68 18.84
N GLU A 176 -1.30 12.99 19.13
CA GLU A 176 -2.50 13.83 18.96
C GLU A 176 -2.91 13.91 17.49
N ALA A 177 -1.96 14.17 16.59
CA ALA A 177 -2.24 14.32 15.17
C ALA A 177 -2.78 13.02 14.55
N ILE A 178 -2.24 11.86 14.93
CA ILE A 178 -2.75 10.54 14.53
C ILE A 178 -4.16 10.30 15.07
N ALA A 179 -4.38 10.56 16.36
CA ALA A 179 -5.69 10.37 16.99
C ALA A 179 -6.75 11.27 16.35
N ARG A 180 -6.42 12.54 16.11
CA ARG A 180 -7.29 13.51 15.45
C ARG A 180 -7.61 13.12 14.02
N SER A 181 -6.61 12.69 13.25
CA SER A 181 -6.81 12.22 11.87
C SER A 181 -7.74 11.00 11.83
N THR A 182 -7.51 10.03 12.70
CA THR A 182 -8.37 8.84 12.85
C THR A 182 -9.79 9.24 13.24
N GLN A 183 -9.96 10.18 14.18
CA GLN A 183 -11.27 10.68 14.59
C GLN A 183 -12.02 11.31 13.41
N VAL A 184 -11.34 12.12 12.58
CA VAL A 184 -11.93 12.74 11.40
C VAL A 184 -12.34 11.68 10.39
N CYS A 185 -11.46 10.72 10.08
CA CYS A 185 -11.80 9.57 9.24
C CYS A 185 -13.07 8.85 9.73
N LEU A 186 -13.21 8.63 11.04
CA LEU A 186 -14.40 8.00 11.62
C LEU A 186 -15.66 8.87 11.54
N GLY A 187 -15.50 10.19 11.52
CA GLY A 187 -16.59 11.18 11.54
C GLY A 187 -17.15 11.61 10.17
N LEU A 188 -16.43 11.34 9.06
CA LEU A 188 -16.83 11.78 7.71
C LEU A 188 -18.22 11.28 7.29
N SER A 189 -19.08 12.16 6.78
CA SER A 189 -20.37 11.83 6.15
C SER A 189 -20.28 11.52 4.65
N VAL A 190 -19.08 11.53 4.08
CA VAL A 190 -18.80 11.21 2.68
C VAL A 190 -18.19 9.82 2.57
N PRO A 191 -18.29 9.14 1.41
CA PRO A 191 -17.61 7.87 1.20
C PRO A 191 -16.10 7.99 1.41
N LEU A 192 -15.54 7.10 2.22
CA LEU A 192 -14.10 7.01 2.43
C LEU A 192 -13.63 5.58 2.09
N VAL A 193 -12.75 5.46 1.09
CA VAL A 193 -12.13 4.20 0.67
C VAL A 193 -10.63 4.30 0.89
N SER A 194 -10.04 3.37 1.62
CA SER A 194 -8.60 3.27 1.83
C SER A 194 -8.05 2.06 1.10
N LEU A 195 -6.92 2.20 0.43
CA LEU A 195 -6.16 1.11 -0.17
C LEU A 195 -4.76 1.06 0.43
N ILE A 196 -4.41 -0.07 1.06
CA ILE A 196 -3.04 -0.34 1.47
C ILE A 196 -2.25 -0.83 0.25
N ILE A 197 -1.40 0.05 -0.30
CA ILE A 197 -0.66 -0.23 -1.53
C ILE A 197 0.70 -0.87 -1.27
N GLY A 198 1.30 -0.66 -0.10
CA GLY A 198 2.60 -1.22 0.28
C GLY A 198 2.63 -1.64 1.74
N GLU A 199 3.23 -0.83 2.59
CA GLU A 199 3.24 -1.07 4.05
C GLU A 199 2.14 -0.29 4.77
N GLY A 200 1.36 -0.97 5.60
CA GLY A 200 0.45 -0.41 6.59
C GLY A 200 1.11 -0.39 7.96
N GLY A 201 1.98 0.58 8.22
CA GLY A 201 2.73 0.69 9.48
C GLY A 201 1.94 1.34 10.62
N SER A 202 1.42 0.52 11.53
CA SER A 202 0.94 0.92 12.87
C SER A 202 0.00 2.14 12.87
N GLY A 203 0.12 2.99 13.90
CA GLY A 203 -0.62 4.25 14.05
C GLY A 203 -0.43 5.21 12.87
N GLY A 204 0.71 5.12 12.16
CA GLY A 204 0.98 5.99 11.03
C GLY A 204 0.10 5.68 9.80
N ALA A 205 -0.23 4.40 9.61
CA ALA A 205 -1.16 3.95 8.58
C ALA A 205 -2.62 4.21 8.97
N ILE A 206 -3.03 3.84 10.18
CA ILE A 206 -4.44 3.93 10.61
C ILE A 206 -4.97 5.38 10.59
N ALA A 207 -4.08 6.36 10.77
CA ALA A 207 -4.39 7.78 10.73
C ALA A 207 -5.13 8.22 9.44
N ILE A 208 -4.95 7.51 8.32
CA ILE A 208 -5.68 7.76 7.07
C ILE A 208 -6.39 6.50 6.52
N ALA A 209 -6.42 5.41 7.28
CA ALA A 209 -7.01 4.14 6.84
C ALA A 209 -8.33 3.78 7.53
N ALA A 210 -8.81 4.61 8.45
CA ALA A 210 -10.08 4.38 9.16
C ALA A 210 -11.30 4.63 8.26
N ALA A 211 -11.54 3.73 7.30
CA ALA A 211 -12.42 3.94 6.15
C ALA A 211 -13.69 3.05 6.14
N ASN A 212 -14.70 3.43 5.34
CA ASN A 212 -15.88 2.58 5.08
C ASN A 212 -15.47 1.26 4.42
N ARG A 213 -14.55 1.37 3.45
CA ARG A 213 -13.92 0.23 2.78
C ARG A 213 -12.40 0.35 2.92
N VAL A 214 -11.77 -0.70 3.40
CA VAL A 214 -10.32 -0.87 3.49
C VAL A 214 -9.96 -2.02 2.57
N LEU A 215 -9.36 -1.67 1.44
CA LEU A 215 -8.83 -2.57 0.45
C LEU A 215 -7.33 -2.77 0.72
N MET A 216 -6.78 -3.88 0.30
CA MET A 216 -5.36 -4.17 0.48
C MET A 216 -4.82 -4.92 -0.71
N MET A 217 -3.69 -4.47 -1.27
CA MET A 217 -3.01 -5.20 -2.34
C MET A 217 -2.55 -6.58 -1.80
N GLU A 218 -2.58 -7.60 -2.66
CA GLU A 218 -2.38 -9.00 -2.28
C GLU A 218 -1.10 -9.31 -1.51
N HIS A 219 -0.04 -8.55 -1.78
CA HIS A 219 1.27 -8.68 -1.16
C HIS A 219 1.65 -7.46 -0.33
N ALA A 220 0.72 -6.52 -0.08
CA ALA A 220 0.89 -5.52 0.97
C ALA A 220 0.88 -6.18 2.36
N ILE A 221 1.35 -5.43 3.37
CA ILE A 221 1.29 -5.84 4.79
C ILE A 221 0.60 -4.77 5.61
N TYR A 222 -0.03 -5.13 6.73
CA TYR A 222 -0.59 -4.17 7.68
C TYR A 222 -0.39 -4.72 9.10
N SER A 223 0.30 -3.96 9.94
CA SER A 223 0.78 -4.45 11.23
C SER A 223 0.77 -3.37 12.30
N VAL A 224 0.57 -3.77 13.56
CA VAL A 224 0.64 -2.86 14.72
C VAL A 224 2.08 -2.46 15.07
N ILE A 225 3.06 -3.24 14.66
CA ILE A 225 4.50 -3.02 14.86
C ILE A 225 5.26 -3.68 13.71
N SER A 226 6.40 -3.11 13.30
CA SER A 226 7.24 -3.77 12.30
C SER A 226 7.74 -5.11 12.82
N PRO A 227 7.89 -6.14 11.97
CA PRO A 227 8.40 -7.44 12.40
C PRO A 227 9.76 -7.35 13.11
N GLU A 228 10.63 -6.45 12.67
CA GLU A 228 11.95 -6.23 13.26
C GLU A 228 11.86 -5.66 14.68
N ALA A 229 10.98 -4.68 14.91
CA ALA A 229 10.79 -4.08 16.22
C ALA A 229 10.07 -5.05 17.17
N GLY A 230 9.11 -5.84 16.66
CA GLY A 230 8.51 -6.92 17.44
C GLY A 230 9.54 -7.97 17.87
N ALA A 231 10.48 -8.32 16.98
CA ALA A 231 11.53 -9.29 17.26
C ALA A 231 12.50 -8.80 18.34
N SER A 232 12.91 -7.53 18.26
CA SER A 232 13.80 -6.93 19.25
C SER A 232 13.15 -6.79 20.64
N ILE A 233 11.83 -6.60 20.71
CA ILE A 233 11.11 -6.53 21.99
C ILE A 233 10.91 -7.92 22.60
N LEU A 234 10.40 -8.88 21.81
CA LEU A 234 10.00 -10.20 22.32
C LEU A 234 11.20 -11.14 22.55
N TRP A 235 12.22 -11.06 21.70
CA TRP A 235 13.37 -11.97 21.72
C TRP A 235 14.72 -11.27 21.92
N ARG A 236 14.76 -9.92 21.97
CA ARG A 236 16.02 -9.15 21.96
C ARG A 236 16.93 -9.50 20.78
N ASP A 237 16.33 -9.94 19.68
CA ASP A 237 17.02 -10.42 18.48
C ASP A 237 16.21 -10.04 17.24
N SER A 238 16.68 -9.04 16.48
CA SER A 238 16.01 -8.58 15.26
C SER A 238 16.04 -9.59 14.11
N SER A 239 16.93 -10.60 14.15
CA SER A 239 17.01 -11.64 13.12
C SER A 239 15.76 -12.54 13.11
N ARG A 240 14.98 -12.54 14.20
CA ARG A 240 13.71 -13.26 14.33
C ARG A 240 12.51 -12.54 13.71
N ALA A 241 12.73 -11.51 12.89
CA ALA A 241 11.66 -10.79 12.18
C ALA A 241 10.74 -11.72 11.36
N LYS A 242 11.28 -12.79 10.77
CA LYS A 242 10.48 -13.80 10.04
C LYS A 242 9.47 -14.50 10.95
N ASP A 243 9.88 -14.87 12.17
CA ASP A 243 9.02 -15.55 13.14
C ASP A 243 7.89 -14.62 13.61
N VAL A 244 8.22 -13.34 13.84
CA VAL A 244 7.25 -12.30 14.22
C VAL A 244 6.24 -12.06 13.11
N ALA A 245 6.68 -11.89 11.87
CA ALA A 245 5.80 -11.67 10.73
C ALA A 245 4.80 -12.84 10.57
N GLN A 246 5.26 -14.08 10.80
CA GLN A 246 4.41 -15.26 10.77
C GLN A 246 3.40 -15.28 11.93
N ALA A 247 3.84 -14.98 13.15
CA ALA A 247 3.00 -15.02 14.34
C ALA A 247 1.94 -13.91 14.34
N MET A 248 2.30 -12.72 13.88
CA MET A 248 1.41 -11.54 13.87
C MET A 248 0.34 -11.56 12.78
N LYS A 249 0.46 -12.45 11.78
CA LYS A 249 -0.56 -12.62 10.73
C LYS A 249 -0.89 -11.30 10.01
N ILE A 250 0.16 -10.68 9.47
CA ILE A 250 0.14 -9.32 8.89
C ILE A 250 -0.27 -9.25 7.41
N THR A 251 -0.61 -10.40 6.80
CA THR A 251 -0.88 -10.48 5.36
C THR A 251 -2.31 -10.07 5.02
N ALA A 252 -2.56 -9.66 3.77
CA ALA A 252 -3.91 -9.35 3.30
C ALA A 252 -4.89 -10.51 3.54
N GLN A 253 -4.45 -11.75 3.36
CA GLN A 253 -5.27 -12.95 3.55
C GLN A 253 -5.65 -13.17 5.01
N ASP A 254 -4.69 -13.02 5.91
CA ASP A 254 -4.94 -13.11 7.35
C ASP A 254 -5.93 -12.03 7.80
N LEU A 255 -5.66 -10.77 7.42
CA LEU A 255 -6.44 -9.61 7.84
C LEU A 255 -7.85 -9.60 7.25
N LYS A 256 -8.03 -10.17 6.05
CA LYS A 256 -9.36 -10.42 5.49
C LYS A 256 -10.10 -11.47 6.31
N GLY A 257 -9.43 -12.55 6.71
CA GLY A 257 -9.98 -13.57 7.60
C GLY A 257 -10.37 -13.03 8.98
N PHE A 258 -9.68 -11.99 9.46
CA PHE A 258 -9.97 -11.30 10.72
C PHE A 258 -11.02 -10.19 10.60
N GLY A 259 -11.52 -9.90 9.40
CA GLY A 259 -12.47 -8.80 9.17
C GLY A 259 -11.87 -7.41 9.38
N VAL A 260 -10.53 -7.27 9.37
CA VAL A 260 -9.83 -5.98 9.47
C VAL A 260 -9.90 -5.22 8.14
N ILE A 261 -9.78 -5.95 7.03
CA ILE A 261 -9.94 -5.41 5.67
C ILE A 261 -11.17 -6.00 4.99
N ASP A 262 -11.74 -5.27 4.04
CA ASP A 262 -12.94 -5.67 3.31
C ASP A 262 -12.60 -6.44 2.04
N GLU A 263 -11.42 -6.25 1.46
CA GLU A 263 -11.10 -6.86 0.19
C GLU A 263 -9.60 -6.93 -0.11
N ILE A 264 -9.22 -8.01 -0.79
CA ILE A 264 -7.87 -8.20 -1.33
C ILE A 264 -7.90 -7.84 -2.81
N VAL A 265 -7.05 -6.90 -3.22
CA VAL A 265 -6.82 -6.54 -4.62
C VAL A 265 -5.69 -7.41 -5.16
N SER A 266 -6.01 -8.31 -6.08
CA SER A 266 -5.04 -9.21 -6.70
C SER A 266 -3.89 -8.45 -7.36
N GLU A 267 -2.67 -8.97 -7.21
CA GLU A 267 -1.51 -8.46 -7.92
C GLU A 267 -1.20 -9.33 -9.16
N PRO A 268 -0.53 -8.80 -10.19
CA PRO A 268 0.04 -9.61 -11.26
C PRO A 268 0.95 -10.71 -10.70
N THR A 269 1.11 -11.81 -11.42
CA THR A 269 2.07 -12.86 -11.04
C THR A 269 3.46 -12.24 -10.84
N GLY A 270 4.05 -12.48 -9.69
CA GLY A 270 5.32 -11.87 -9.30
C GLY A 270 5.19 -10.49 -8.62
N GLY A 271 3.98 -10.04 -8.31
CA GLY A 271 3.71 -8.82 -7.56
C GLY A 271 3.57 -7.56 -8.42
N ALA A 272 3.09 -6.49 -7.78
CA ALA A 272 2.71 -5.22 -8.42
C ALA A 272 3.86 -4.56 -9.19
N HIS A 273 5.10 -4.77 -8.75
CA HIS A 273 6.29 -4.21 -9.40
C HIS A 273 6.57 -4.82 -10.80
N ARG A 274 6.11 -6.04 -11.08
CA ARG A 274 6.33 -6.70 -12.38
C ARG A 274 5.38 -6.23 -13.48
N SER A 275 4.23 -5.67 -13.11
CA SER A 275 3.28 -5.08 -14.07
C SER A 275 2.51 -3.96 -13.38
N ARG A 276 3.22 -2.84 -13.16
CA ARG A 276 2.74 -1.67 -12.40
C ARG A 276 1.40 -1.17 -12.94
N GLU A 277 1.31 -1.01 -14.26
CA GLU A 277 0.11 -0.55 -14.95
C GLU A 277 -1.11 -1.42 -14.63
N ARG A 278 -1.00 -2.75 -14.81
CA ARG A 278 -2.09 -3.69 -14.53
C ARG A 278 -2.47 -3.75 -13.06
N ALA A 279 -1.49 -3.66 -12.15
CA ALA A 279 -1.75 -3.64 -10.71
C ALA A 279 -2.55 -2.39 -10.32
N ILE A 280 -2.18 -1.23 -10.87
CA ILE A 280 -2.87 0.04 -10.62
C ILE A 280 -4.25 0.06 -11.27
N GLU A 281 -4.43 -0.49 -12.48
CA GLU A 281 -5.74 -0.67 -13.11
C GLU A 281 -6.69 -1.53 -12.27
N THR A 282 -6.18 -2.67 -11.78
CA THR A 282 -6.94 -3.58 -10.92
C THR A 282 -7.37 -2.88 -9.64
N ALA A 283 -6.44 -2.16 -8.99
CA ALA A 283 -6.75 -1.33 -7.83
C ALA A 283 -7.79 -0.26 -8.13
N GLY A 284 -7.67 0.44 -9.25
CA GLY A 284 -8.64 1.44 -9.71
C GLY A 284 -10.03 0.85 -9.91
N ALA A 285 -10.15 -0.33 -10.51
CA ALA A 285 -11.44 -1.01 -10.67
C ALA A 285 -12.09 -1.33 -9.31
N ARG A 286 -11.31 -1.76 -8.32
CA ARG A 286 -11.83 -2.09 -6.98
C ARG A 286 -12.17 -0.84 -6.16
N ILE A 287 -11.39 0.23 -6.26
CA ILE A 287 -11.73 1.54 -5.67
C ILE A 287 -13.04 2.07 -6.27
N GLU A 288 -13.22 1.99 -7.60
CA GLU A 288 -14.46 2.42 -8.25
C GLU A 288 -15.68 1.64 -7.76
N ALA A 289 -15.57 0.31 -7.70
CA ALA A 289 -16.66 -0.55 -7.20
C ALA A 289 -17.04 -0.16 -5.76
N ALA A 290 -16.04 -0.02 -4.88
CA ALA A 290 -16.25 0.38 -3.49
C ALA A 290 -16.90 1.78 -3.39
N LEU A 291 -16.43 2.75 -4.17
CA LEU A 291 -17.04 4.08 -4.22
C LEU A 291 -18.48 4.04 -4.74
N GLY A 292 -18.77 3.20 -5.75
CA GLY A 292 -20.10 3.00 -6.31
C GLY A 292 -21.09 2.49 -5.25
N GLU A 293 -20.72 1.43 -4.53
CA GLU A 293 -21.54 0.88 -3.43
C GLU A 293 -21.84 1.92 -2.35
N LEU A 294 -20.83 2.67 -1.92
CA LEU A 294 -20.96 3.64 -0.84
C LEU A 294 -21.75 4.89 -1.24
N SER A 295 -21.86 5.18 -2.53
CA SER A 295 -22.57 6.37 -3.02
C SER A 295 -24.08 6.27 -2.92
N ALA A 296 -24.60 5.05 -2.74
CA ALA A 296 -26.03 4.82 -2.51
C ALA A 296 -26.45 5.10 -1.05
N LEU A 297 -25.49 5.29 -0.13
CA LEU A 297 -25.74 5.47 1.29
C LEU A 297 -25.79 6.96 1.66
N SER A 298 -26.68 7.30 2.59
CA SER A 298 -26.70 8.61 3.23
C SER A 298 -25.49 8.81 4.14
N GLY A 299 -25.20 10.07 4.50
CA GLY A 299 -24.10 10.41 5.39
C GLY A 299 -24.18 9.74 6.76
N ASP A 300 -25.39 9.60 7.31
CA ASP A 300 -25.60 8.92 8.60
C ASP A 300 -25.38 7.41 8.49
N GLU A 301 -25.80 6.80 7.38
CA GLU A 301 -25.54 5.38 7.11
C GLU A 301 -24.04 5.11 6.93
N LEU A 302 -23.31 6.01 6.26
CA LEU A 302 -21.86 5.92 6.10
C LEU A 302 -21.14 5.97 7.46
N LYS A 303 -21.52 6.91 8.34
CA LYS A 303 -20.95 7.01 9.70
C LYS A 303 -21.29 5.78 10.54
N ARG A 304 -22.54 5.32 10.48
CA ARG A 304 -23.00 4.13 11.21
C ARG A 304 -22.26 2.88 10.75
N GLN A 305 -22.18 2.63 9.44
CA GLN A 305 -21.47 1.50 8.87
C GLN A 305 -19.99 1.48 9.30
N ARG A 306 -19.31 2.63 9.22
CA ARG A 306 -17.91 2.74 9.65
C ARG A 306 -17.77 2.44 11.14
N ARG A 307 -18.64 3.00 11.98
CA ARG A 307 -18.63 2.73 13.43
C ARG A 307 -18.86 1.25 13.74
N GLU A 308 -19.87 0.62 13.13
CA GLU A 308 -20.19 -0.79 13.33
C GLU A 308 -19.01 -1.68 12.93
N LYS A 309 -18.42 -1.43 11.76
CA LYS A 309 -17.21 -2.13 11.29
C LYS A 309 -16.08 -2.08 12.32
N PHE A 310 -15.68 -0.89 12.76
CA PHE A 310 -14.54 -0.76 13.68
C PHE A 310 -14.83 -1.34 15.08
N LEU A 311 -16.09 -1.31 15.54
CA LEU A 311 -16.48 -1.95 16.79
C LEU A 311 -16.51 -3.49 16.70
N ALA A 312 -16.78 -4.06 15.52
CA ALA A 312 -16.83 -5.50 15.30
C ALA A 312 -15.45 -6.16 15.28
N ILE A 313 -14.40 -5.42 14.89
CA ILE A 313 -13.01 -5.93 14.86
C ILE A 313 -12.65 -6.52 16.22
N GLY A 314 -12.23 -7.79 16.22
CA GLY A 314 -11.80 -8.52 17.42
C GLY A 314 -12.94 -9.14 18.25
N ARG A 315 -14.21 -8.82 18.01
CA ARG A 315 -15.34 -9.37 18.79
C ARG A 315 -15.76 -10.77 18.36
N GLU A 316 -15.58 -11.10 17.09
CA GLU A 316 -16.01 -12.39 16.50
C GLU A 316 -14.83 -13.32 16.20
N LEU A 317 -13.61 -12.96 16.64
CA LEU A 317 -12.44 -13.82 16.48
C LEU A 317 -12.61 -15.07 17.34
N LYS A 318 -12.85 -16.20 16.69
CA LYS A 318 -12.71 -17.51 17.33
C LYS A 318 -11.21 -17.79 17.48
N VAL A 319 -10.70 -17.59 18.69
CA VAL A 319 -9.32 -17.94 19.08
C VAL A 319 -9.20 -19.45 19.24
#